data_AF-A0A956TLA7-F1
#
_entry.id   AF-A0A956TLA7-F1
#
_cell.length_a   1.000
_cell.length_b   1.000
_cell.length_c   1.000
_cell.angle_alpha   90.00
_cell.angle_beta   90.00
_cell.angle_gamma   90.00
#
_symmetry.space_group_name_H-M   'P 1'
#
loop_
_entity.id
_entity.type
_entity.pdbx_description
1 polymer ?
#
loop_
_entity_poly.entity_id
_entity_poly.type
_entity_poly.pdbx_seq_one_letter_code
_entity_poly.pdbx_strand_id
1 'polypeptide(L)'
;MTAQTLAKFSISTHHKDAFNLHSVVTSPRSVSPADLESACANVNIDCQDDYLPPHAAVFLEFLFRTFFRQAHRTGLYNRQKELWESIARVDHGHLDRVLGGWIFASKEEPMSDLVLLDRNERPLIIARLVDPERAAELDDRTCIQHLNTFLKKVSKLQMTRGSLAGCFVCFPGASREEVLKKIEEIVGADDPVGKYEAQLPPPASIPVDFLAYNDDFTAVDLVYPQLPRWN
;
A
#
# COMPACT_ATOMS: atom_id res chain seq x y z
N MET A 1 21.84 6.67 5.15
CA MET A 1 22.01 6.11 3.79
C MET A 1 20.87 6.67 2.96
N THR A 2 21.20 7.40 1.91
CA THR A 2 20.23 7.89 0.91
C THR A 2 19.65 6.66 0.20
N ALA A 3 18.33 6.53 0.20
CA ALA A 3 17.67 5.50 -0.59
C ALA A 3 17.98 5.75 -2.06
N GLN A 4 18.23 4.70 -2.84
CA GLN A 4 18.39 4.82 -4.28
C GLN A 4 17.00 4.74 -4.91
N THR A 5 16.50 5.87 -5.40
CA THR A 5 15.21 5.94 -6.09
C THR A 5 15.30 5.21 -7.43
N LEU A 6 14.39 4.26 -7.63
CA LEU A 6 14.21 3.45 -8.83
C LEU A 6 13.40 4.16 -9.91
N ALA A 7 12.30 4.80 -9.49
CA ALA A 7 11.34 5.42 -10.38
C ALA A 7 10.59 6.53 -9.65
N LYS A 8 10.19 7.55 -10.41
CA LYS A 8 9.24 8.58 -9.97
C LYS A 8 8.02 8.57 -10.87
N PHE A 9 6.86 8.87 -10.30
CA PHE A 9 5.61 8.91 -11.04
C PHE A 9 4.65 9.96 -10.48
N SER A 10 3.78 10.48 -11.33
CA SER A 10 2.67 11.35 -10.97
C SER A 10 1.33 10.65 -11.15
N ILE A 11 0.38 11.01 -10.30
CA ILE A 11 -1.01 10.54 -10.35
C ILE A 11 -1.86 11.72 -10.82
N SER A 12 -2.54 11.55 -11.94
CA SER A 12 -3.44 12.55 -12.50
C SER A 12 -4.77 11.93 -12.89
N THR A 13 -5.65 12.74 -13.46
CA THR A 13 -6.88 12.25 -14.09
C THR A 13 -6.77 12.31 -15.60
N HIS A 14 -7.34 11.34 -16.31
CA HIS A 14 -7.46 11.39 -17.78
C HIS A 14 -8.34 12.57 -18.23
N HIS A 15 -9.41 12.84 -17.48
CA HIS A 15 -10.34 13.94 -17.70
C HIS A 15 -10.49 14.76 -16.41
N LYS A 16 -9.93 15.98 -16.40
CA LYS A 16 -9.89 16.85 -15.22
C LYS A 16 -11.28 17.24 -14.69
N ASP A 17 -12.22 17.46 -15.61
CA ASP A 17 -13.59 17.88 -15.28
C ASP A 17 -14.54 16.70 -15.03
N ALA A 18 -14.07 15.46 -15.25
CA ALA A 18 -14.87 14.28 -14.99
C ALA A 18 -14.86 13.89 -13.52
N PHE A 19 -15.83 13.05 -13.15
CA PHE A 19 -15.93 12.46 -11.82
C PHE A 19 -14.63 11.71 -11.47
N ASN A 20 -14.14 11.88 -10.23
CA ASN A 20 -12.82 11.41 -9.81
C ASN A 20 -12.84 10.95 -8.35
N LEU A 21 -11.73 10.38 -7.87
CA LEU A 21 -11.63 9.85 -6.50
C LEU A 21 -11.92 10.93 -5.44
N HIS A 22 -11.51 12.19 -5.66
CA HIS A 22 -11.80 13.28 -4.73
C HIS A 22 -13.32 13.56 -4.62
N SER A 23 -14.03 13.45 -5.75
CA SER A 23 -15.49 13.57 -5.79
C SER A 23 -16.16 12.46 -4.99
N VAL A 24 -15.63 11.23 -5.10
CA VAL A 24 -16.13 10.07 -4.34
C VAL A 24 -15.96 10.27 -2.84
N VAL A 25 -14.79 10.69 -2.37
CA VAL A 25 -14.53 10.83 -0.93
C VAL A 25 -15.28 12.01 -0.29
N THR A 26 -15.65 13.02 -1.08
CA THR A 26 -16.41 14.19 -0.59
C THR A 26 -17.85 13.81 -0.22
N SER A 27 -18.48 12.92 -1.00
CA SER A 27 -19.88 12.54 -0.81
C SER A 27 -20.10 11.02 -0.98
N PRO A 28 -19.43 10.15 -0.21
CA PRO A 28 -19.36 8.71 -0.46
C PRO A 28 -20.72 8.01 -0.55
N ARG A 29 -21.71 8.52 0.19
CA ARG A 29 -23.07 7.93 0.27
C ARG A 29 -23.94 8.23 -0.96
N SER A 30 -23.60 9.24 -1.75
CA SER A 30 -24.35 9.60 -2.96
C SER A 30 -23.74 9.03 -4.24
N VAL A 31 -22.66 8.25 -4.13
CA VAL A 31 -21.92 7.71 -5.27
C VAL A 31 -22.58 6.40 -5.72
N SER A 32 -22.99 6.34 -6.99
CA SER A 32 -23.48 5.09 -7.56
C SER A 32 -22.30 4.15 -7.91
N PRO A 33 -22.54 2.83 -8.07
CA PRO A 33 -21.50 1.91 -8.53
C PRO A 33 -20.84 2.32 -9.85
N ALA A 34 -21.61 2.88 -10.79
CA ALA A 34 -21.10 3.34 -12.08
C ALA A 34 -20.20 4.59 -11.93
N ASP A 35 -20.56 5.52 -11.04
CA ASP A 35 -19.75 6.69 -10.74
C ASP A 35 -18.41 6.29 -10.10
N LEU A 36 -18.45 5.31 -9.18
CA LEU A 36 -17.26 4.77 -8.55
C LEU A 36 -16.32 4.10 -9.56
N GLU A 37 -16.86 3.29 -10.47
CA GLU A 37 -16.09 2.66 -11.55
C GLU A 37 -15.49 3.71 -12.49
N SER A 38 -16.26 4.74 -12.85
CA SER A 38 -15.78 5.85 -13.67
C SER A 38 -14.66 6.62 -12.98
N ALA A 39 -14.80 6.94 -11.69
CA ALA A 39 -13.78 7.64 -10.92
C ALA A 39 -12.47 6.86 -10.81
N CYS A 40 -12.54 5.54 -10.57
CA CYS A 40 -11.37 4.66 -10.56
C CYS A 40 -10.73 4.56 -11.95
N ALA A 41 -11.53 4.45 -13.01
CA ALA A 41 -11.04 4.38 -14.39
C ALA A 41 -10.38 5.67 -14.86
N ASN A 42 -10.78 6.82 -14.30
CA ASN A 42 -10.23 8.13 -14.63
C ASN A 42 -8.83 8.37 -14.05
N VAL A 43 -8.30 7.49 -13.19
CA VAL A 43 -6.94 7.62 -12.63
C VAL A 43 -5.90 7.27 -13.70
N ASN A 44 -4.96 8.20 -13.91
CA ASN A 44 -3.81 8.04 -14.78
C ASN A 44 -2.52 8.03 -13.95
N ILE A 45 -1.56 7.19 -14.33
CA ILE A 45 -0.26 7.05 -13.66
C ILE A 45 0.82 7.29 -14.70
N ASP A 46 1.49 8.44 -14.61
CA ASP A 46 2.55 8.83 -15.54
C ASP A 46 3.91 8.62 -14.87
N CYS A 47 4.75 7.75 -15.44
CA CYS A 47 6.11 7.55 -14.97
C CYS A 47 7.05 8.57 -15.63
N GLN A 48 7.93 9.20 -14.85
CA GLN A 48 8.88 10.20 -15.37
C GLN A 48 10.01 9.57 -16.18
N ASP A 49 10.39 8.34 -15.85
CA ASP A 49 11.55 7.63 -16.42
C ASP A 49 11.14 6.56 -17.44
N ASP A 50 9.92 6.62 -17.98
CA ASP A 50 9.30 5.65 -18.92
C ASP A 50 9.28 4.17 -18.45
N TYR A 51 9.68 3.90 -17.21
CA TYR A 51 9.71 2.56 -16.63
C TYR A 51 9.29 2.56 -15.16
N LEU A 52 8.19 1.87 -14.88
CA LEU A 52 7.76 1.52 -13.54
C LEU A 52 7.88 -0.01 -13.40
N PRO A 53 8.59 -0.53 -12.38
CA PRO A 53 8.67 -1.97 -12.17
C PRO A 53 7.29 -2.63 -12.10
N PRO A 54 7.08 -3.82 -12.70
CA PRO A 54 5.76 -4.43 -12.82
C PRO A 54 5.02 -4.58 -11.48
N HIS A 55 5.74 -4.97 -10.44
CA HIS A 55 5.17 -5.14 -9.09
C HIS A 55 4.63 -3.83 -8.50
N ALA A 56 5.29 -2.69 -8.79
CA ALA A 56 4.82 -1.37 -8.40
C ALA A 56 3.59 -0.95 -9.22
N ALA A 57 3.59 -1.22 -10.53
CA ALA A 57 2.45 -0.95 -11.40
C ALA A 57 1.20 -1.73 -10.95
N VAL A 58 1.34 -3.04 -10.68
CA VAL A 58 0.26 -3.90 -10.17
C VAL A 58 -0.26 -3.40 -8.82
N PHE A 59 0.62 -3.00 -7.91
CA PHE A 59 0.21 -2.43 -6.63
C PHE A 59 -0.58 -1.13 -6.79
N LEU A 60 -0.12 -0.19 -7.62
CA LEU A 60 -0.82 1.08 -7.82
C LEU A 60 -2.19 0.86 -8.48
N GLU A 61 -2.28 -0.02 -9.47
CA GLU A 61 -3.54 -0.41 -10.10
C GLU A 61 -4.51 -1.00 -9.06
N PHE A 62 -4.02 -1.89 -8.20
CA PHE A 62 -4.81 -2.40 -7.10
C PHE A 62 -5.26 -1.28 -6.15
N LEU A 63 -4.36 -0.41 -5.70
CA LEU A 63 -4.66 0.61 -4.70
C LEU A 63 -5.74 1.58 -5.19
N PHE A 64 -5.55 2.15 -6.37
CA PHE A 64 -6.41 3.20 -6.91
C PHE A 64 -7.72 2.69 -7.49
N ARG A 65 -7.79 1.41 -7.89
CA ARG A 65 -8.99 0.85 -8.51
C ARG A 65 -9.64 -0.22 -7.65
N THR A 66 -8.92 -1.29 -7.35
CA THR A 66 -9.47 -2.47 -6.67
C THR A 66 -9.74 -2.20 -5.20
N PHE A 67 -8.72 -1.82 -4.42
CA PHE A 67 -8.83 -1.52 -3.01
C PHE A 67 -9.80 -0.36 -2.76
N PHE A 68 -9.65 0.76 -3.48
CA PHE A 68 -10.52 1.92 -3.29
C PHE A 68 -12.01 1.58 -3.49
N ARG A 69 -12.32 0.79 -4.54
CA ARG A 69 -13.68 0.31 -4.82
C ARG A 69 -14.15 -0.70 -3.78
N GLN A 70 -13.31 -1.66 -3.41
CA GLN A 70 -13.64 -2.65 -2.39
C GLN A 70 -13.93 -1.98 -1.05
N ALA A 71 -13.10 -1.01 -0.65
CA ALA A 71 -13.25 -0.30 0.61
C ALA A 71 -14.58 0.47 0.68
N HIS A 72 -14.99 1.09 -0.44
CA HIS A 72 -16.30 1.73 -0.57
C HIS A 72 -17.44 0.72 -0.42
N ARG A 73 -17.40 -0.37 -1.19
CA ARG A 73 -18.47 -1.38 -1.24
C ARG A 73 -18.67 -2.14 0.08
N THR A 74 -17.60 -2.44 0.80
CA THR A 74 -17.65 -3.22 2.04
C THR A 74 -17.84 -2.36 3.28
N GLY A 75 -17.82 -1.03 3.13
CA GLY A 75 -17.85 -0.10 4.25
C GLY A 75 -16.53 0.01 5.01
N LEU A 76 -15.47 -0.68 4.58
CA LEU A 76 -14.12 -0.56 5.15
C LEU A 76 -13.65 0.91 5.15
N TYR A 77 -14.07 1.72 4.18
CA TYR A 77 -13.78 3.16 4.17
C TYR A 77 -14.23 3.89 5.44
N ASN A 78 -15.26 3.42 6.16
CA ASN A 78 -15.65 4.05 7.43
C ASN A 78 -14.67 3.71 8.56
N ARG A 79 -14.01 2.55 8.49
CA ARG A 79 -13.05 2.08 9.50
C ARG A 79 -11.64 2.61 9.23
N GLN A 80 -11.27 2.70 7.95
CA GLN A 80 -9.99 3.23 7.47
C GLN A 80 -10.18 4.55 6.70
N LYS A 81 -10.95 5.48 7.28
CA LYS A 81 -11.37 6.71 6.61
C LYS A 81 -10.20 7.58 6.17
N GLU A 82 -9.22 7.77 7.05
CA GLU A 82 -8.05 8.61 6.75
C GLU A 82 -7.20 8.04 5.62
N LEU A 83 -7.00 6.72 5.59
CA LEU A 83 -6.32 6.02 4.50
C LEU A 83 -7.08 6.20 3.19
N TRP A 84 -8.38 5.92 3.19
CA TRP A 84 -9.21 6.00 1.99
C TRP A 84 -9.25 7.42 1.40
N GLU A 85 -9.41 8.44 2.25
CA GLU A 85 -9.32 9.84 1.83
C GLU A 85 -7.91 10.21 1.34
N SER A 86 -6.87 9.64 1.93
CA SER A 86 -5.48 9.89 1.53
C SER A 86 -5.18 9.34 0.14
N ILE A 87 -5.73 8.19 -0.25
CA ILE A 87 -5.60 7.65 -1.62
C ILE A 87 -6.08 8.69 -2.64
N ALA A 88 -7.22 9.34 -2.38
CA ALA A 88 -7.77 10.38 -3.26
C ALA A 88 -6.96 11.69 -3.28
N ARG A 89 -5.98 11.86 -2.39
CA ARG A 89 -5.09 13.04 -2.30
C ARG A 89 -3.67 12.80 -2.81
N VAL A 90 -3.34 11.56 -3.16
CA VAL A 90 -2.03 11.24 -3.73
C VAL A 90 -1.87 11.98 -5.05
N ASP A 91 -0.76 12.68 -5.19
CA ASP A 91 -0.42 13.48 -6.37
C ASP A 91 0.80 12.89 -7.11
N HIS A 92 1.75 12.34 -6.37
CA HIS A 92 2.93 11.71 -6.94
C HIS A 92 3.51 10.69 -5.98
N GLY A 93 4.50 9.93 -6.46
CA GLY A 93 5.19 8.95 -5.66
C GLY A 93 6.56 8.62 -6.21
N HIS A 94 7.30 7.87 -5.40
CA HIS A 94 8.58 7.32 -5.79
C HIS A 94 8.72 5.90 -5.27
N LEU A 95 9.52 5.12 -5.99
CA LEU A 95 9.91 3.78 -5.61
C LEU A 95 11.39 3.81 -5.23
N ASP A 96 11.73 3.32 -4.06
CA ASP A 96 13.09 3.27 -3.53
C ASP A 96 13.58 1.83 -3.40
N ARG A 97 14.84 1.57 -3.79
CA ARG A 97 15.51 0.30 -3.50
C ARG A 97 15.64 0.12 -1.99
N VAL A 98 15.28 -1.06 -1.50
CA VAL A 98 15.67 -1.47 -0.15
C VAL A 98 17.09 -2.01 -0.20
N LEU A 99 17.97 -1.36 0.56
CA LEU A 99 19.37 -1.75 0.71
C LEU A 99 19.56 -2.41 2.07
N GLY A 100 20.20 -3.57 2.07
CA GLY A 100 20.64 -4.27 3.27
C GLY A 100 22.14 -4.54 3.23
N GLY A 101 22.60 -5.38 4.16
CA GLY A 101 24.02 -5.70 4.33
C GLY A 101 24.72 -4.88 5.42
N TRP A 102 26.02 -5.14 5.56
CA TRP A 102 26.87 -4.49 6.57
C TRP A 102 27.39 -3.14 6.05
N ILE A 103 27.87 -2.28 6.94
CA ILE A 103 28.26 -0.88 6.67
C ILE A 103 29.21 -0.71 5.46
N PHE A 104 29.97 -1.75 5.10
CA PHE A 104 30.94 -1.76 4.00
C PHE A 104 30.49 -2.52 2.74
N ALA A 105 29.31 -3.15 2.75
CA ALA A 105 28.77 -3.89 1.61
C ALA A 105 27.24 -3.73 1.57
N SER A 106 26.78 -2.77 0.75
CA SER A 106 25.36 -2.61 0.45
C SER A 106 24.93 -3.68 -0.55
N LYS A 107 23.95 -4.50 -0.17
CA LYS A 107 23.31 -5.47 -1.06
C LYS A 107 21.88 -5.01 -1.34
N GLU A 108 21.46 -5.13 -2.59
CA GLU A 108 20.07 -4.91 -2.98
C GLU A 108 19.18 -6.05 -2.47
N GLU A 109 18.19 -5.70 -1.66
CA GLU A 109 17.19 -6.64 -1.19
C GLU A 109 16.16 -6.91 -2.29
N PRO A 110 15.46 -8.06 -2.26
CA PRO A 110 14.46 -8.44 -3.27
C PRO A 110 13.12 -7.70 -3.05
N MET A 111 13.19 -6.41 -2.71
CA MET A 111 12.02 -5.59 -2.41
C MET A 111 12.32 -4.10 -2.59
N SER A 112 11.25 -3.35 -2.77
CA SER A 112 11.27 -1.90 -2.90
C SER A 112 10.28 -1.27 -1.94
N ASP A 113 10.57 -0.06 -1.47
CA ASP A 113 9.61 0.74 -0.73
C ASP A 113 8.98 1.77 -1.68
N LEU A 114 7.66 1.72 -1.84
CA LEU A 114 6.89 2.69 -2.60
C LEU A 114 6.31 3.74 -1.64
N VAL A 115 6.58 5.01 -1.90
CA VAL A 115 6.11 6.13 -1.08
C VAL A 115 5.20 7.01 -1.93
N LEU A 116 3.97 7.20 -1.45
CA LEU A 116 2.97 8.06 -2.07
C LEU A 116 2.85 9.37 -1.30
N LEU A 117 2.89 10.47 -2.03
CA LEU A 117 3.03 11.83 -1.54
C LEU A 117 1.83 12.68 -1.95
N ASP A 118 1.48 13.65 -1.12
CA ASP A 118 0.59 14.74 -1.50
C ASP A 118 1.32 15.78 -2.37
N ARG A 119 0.59 16.76 -2.91
CA ARG A 119 1.14 17.88 -3.69
C ARG A 119 2.21 18.73 -2.96
N ASN A 120 2.34 18.59 -1.63
CA ASN A 120 3.29 19.31 -0.79
C ASN A 120 4.47 18.41 -0.36
N GLU A 121 4.68 17.28 -1.05
CA GLU A 121 5.71 16.28 -0.77
C GLU A 121 5.58 15.63 0.63
N ARG A 122 4.38 15.61 1.22
CA ARG A 122 4.13 14.93 2.50
C ARG A 122 3.79 13.46 2.24
N PRO A 123 4.45 12.52 2.92
CA PRO A 123 4.13 11.10 2.76
C PRO A 123 2.77 10.78 3.37
N LEU A 124 1.89 10.25 2.53
CA LEU A 124 0.55 9.82 2.92
C LEU A 124 0.49 8.31 3.13
N ILE A 125 1.11 7.55 2.22
CA ILE A 125 1.07 6.09 2.21
C ILE A 125 2.47 5.58 1.92
N ILE A 126 2.85 4.49 2.59
CA ILE A 126 4.08 3.76 2.28
C ILE A 126 3.77 2.28 2.13
N ALA A 127 4.33 1.65 1.09
CA ALA A 127 4.17 0.23 0.84
C ALA A 127 5.54 -0.44 0.72
N ARG A 128 5.68 -1.66 1.21
CA ARG A 128 6.81 -2.54 0.90
C ARG A 128 6.37 -3.60 -0.07
N LEU A 129 7.01 -3.64 -1.23
CA LEU A 129 6.66 -4.52 -2.33
C LEU A 129 7.82 -5.48 -2.57
N VAL A 130 7.60 -6.77 -2.37
CA VAL A 130 8.55 -7.80 -2.81
C VAL A 130 8.55 -7.86 -4.32
N ASP A 131 9.74 -7.99 -4.90
CA ASP A 131 9.94 -8.24 -6.32
C ASP A 131 9.62 -9.71 -6.63
N PRO A 132 8.57 -9.99 -7.43
CA PRO A 132 8.19 -11.33 -7.86
C PRO A 132 9.34 -12.17 -8.42
N GLU A 133 10.21 -11.56 -9.22
CA GLU A 133 11.31 -12.26 -9.90
C GLU A 133 12.36 -12.76 -8.91
N ARG A 134 12.40 -12.14 -7.72
CA ARG A 134 13.36 -12.43 -6.64
C ARG A 134 12.68 -12.97 -5.38
N ALA A 135 11.39 -13.30 -5.45
CA ALA A 135 10.62 -13.82 -4.33
C ALA A 135 11.21 -15.11 -3.75
N ALA A 136 11.84 -15.95 -4.61
CA ALA A 136 12.51 -17.18 -4.19
C ALA A 136 13.75 -16.95 -3.30
N GLU A 137 14.28 -15.72 -3.23
CA GLU A 137 15.37 -15.36 -2.32
C GLU A 137 14.90 -15.17 -0.87
N LEU A 138 13.59 -15.12 -0.63
CA LEU A 138 13.00 -14.84 0.68
C LEU A 138 12.41 -16.10 1.31
N ASP A 139 12.96 -16.49 2.46
CA ASP A 139 12.30 -17.42 3.38
C ASP A 139 11.44 -16.67 4.41
N ASP A 140 10.59 -17.40 5.15
CA ASP A 140 9.67 -16.82 6.14
C ASP A 140 10.39 -15.98 7.20
N ARG A 141 11.55 -16.46 7.65
CA ARG A 141 12.37 -15.77 8.65
C ARG A 141 12.85 -14.41 8.12
N THR A 142 13.30 -14.38 6.88
CA THR A 142 13.79 -13.19 6.18
C THR A 142 12.63 -12.23 5.92
N CYS A 143 11.48 -12.73 5.48
CA CYS A 143 10.23 -11.95 5.37
C CYS A 143 9.85 -11.27 6.69
N ILE A 144 9.88 -11.99 7.81
CA ILE A 144 9.59 -11.42 9.15
C ILE A 144 10.63 -10.35 9.54
N GLN A 145 11.92 -10.56 9.23
CA GLN A 145 12.94 -9.54 9.47
C GLN A 145 12.68 -8.27 8.65
N HIS A 146 12.34 -8.42 7.37
CA HIS A 146 11.99 -7.30 6.51
C HIS A 146 10.70 -6.61 6.95
N LEU A 147 9.69 -7.34 7.42
CA LEU A 147 8.49 -6.76 8.02
C LEU A 147 8.88 -5.89 9.23
N ASN A 148 9.67 -6.42 10.17
CA ASN A 148 10.06 -5.67 11.36
C ASN A 148 10.88 -4.40 11.04
N THR A 149 11.77 -4.46 10.05
CA THR A 149 12.53 -3.28 9.61
C THR A 149 11.64 -2.26 8.91
N PHE A 150 10.66 -2.71 8.12
CA PHE A 150 9.66 -1.85 7.50
C PHE A 150 8.84 -1.12 8.56
N LEU A 151 8.28 -1.84 9.53
CA LEU A 151 7.45 -1.25 10.58
C LEU A 151 8.23 -0.25 11.43
N LYS A 152 9.52 -0.49 11.69
CA LYS A 152 10.40 0.52 12.32
C LYS A 152 10.54 1.77 11.46
N LYS A 153 10.69 1.62 10.13
CA LYS A 153 10.74 2.75 9.18
C LYS A 153 9.41 3.52 9.19
N VAL A 154 8.28 2.83 9.15
CA VAL A 154 6.92 3.40 9.23
C VAL A 154 6.77 4.23 10.51
N SER A 155 7.05 3.65 11.67
CA SER A 155 6.99 4.34 12.96
C SER A 155 7.89 5.57 13.00
N LYS A 156 9.12 5.47 12.50
CA LYS A 156 10.04 6.62 12.42
C LYS A 156 9.51 7.72 11.50
N LEU A 157 9.00 7.35 10.33
CA LEU A 157 8.46 8.30 9.36
C LEU A 157 7.24 9.02 9.95
N GLN A 158 6.35 8.28 10.62
CA GLN A 158 5.18 8.83 11.30
C GLN A 158 5.58 9.77 12.44
N MET A 159 6.53 9.40 13.29
CA MET A 159 7.03 10.30 14.34
C MET A 159 7.65 11.59 13.79
N THR A 160 8.30 11.51 12.62
CA THR A 160 9.04 12.64 12.05
C THR A 160 8.16 13.57 11.23
N ARG A 161 7.16 13.02 10.52
CA ARG A 161 6.31 13.76 9.57
C ARG A 161 4.85 13.88 10.00
N GLY A 162 4.35 12.91 10.77
CA GLY A 162 2.99 12.90 11.32
C GLY A 162 1.89 12.87 10.25
N SER A 163 2.17 12.37 9.06
CA SER A 163 1.29 12.49 7.88
C SER A 163 0.90 11.17 7.23
N LEU A 164 1.46 10.04 7.68
CA LEU A 164 1.06 8.74 7.15
C LEU A 164 -0.36 8.42 7.62
N ALA A 165 -1.17 7.98 6.67
CA ALA A 165 -2.54 7.54 6.89
C ALA A 165 -2.69 6.02 6.84
N GLY A 166 -1.67 5.28 6.37
CA GLY A 166 -1.65 3.83 6.34
C GLY A 166 -0.39 3.28 5.69
N CYS A 167 -0.14 1.99 5.88
CA CYS A 167 0.95 1.29 5.21
C CYS A 167 0.53 -0.07 4.67
N PHE A 168 1.16 -0.49 3.59
CA PHE A 168 0.92 -1.77 2.94
C PHE A 168 2.18 -2.63 2.97
N VAL A 169 2.00 -3.94 3.11
CA VAL A 169 3.07 -4.92 2.92
C VAL A 169 2.59 -5.96 1.92
N CYS A 170 3.38 -6.21 0.88
CA CYS A 170 3.05 -7.19 -0.14
C CYS A 170 4.16 -8.24 -0.22
N PHE A 171 3.88 -9.44 0.29
CA PHE A 171 4.79 -10.58 0.28
C PHE A 171 4.25 -11.68 -0.66
N PRO A 172 5.13 -12.52 -1.22
CA PRO A 172 4.74 -13.62 -2.10
C PRO A 172 3.98 -14.70 -1.33
N GLY A 173 3.18 -15.49 -2.06
CA GLY A 173 2.28 -16.50 -1.48
C GLY A 173 2.97 -17.54 -0.59
N ALA A 174 4.22 -17.90 -0.87
CA ALA A 174 4.98 -18.89 -0.10
C ALA A 174 5.18 -18.51 1.38
N SER A 175 5.24 -17.21 1.71
CA SER A 175 5.48 -16.71 3.09
C SER A 175 4.26 -16.08 3.73
N ARG A 176 3.06 -16.32 3.19
CA ARG A 176 1.84 -15.61 3.57
C ARG A 176 1.40 -15.87 5.01
N GLU A 177 1.51 -17.10 5.51
CA GLU A 177 0.91 -17.50 6.79
C GLU A 177 1.69 -16.95 8.00
N GLU A 178 3.00 -17.15 8.04
CA GLU A 178 3.84 -16.69 9.16
C GLU A 178 3.91 -15.16 9.23
N VAL A 179 3.97 -14.49 8.07
CA VAL A 179 3.92 -13.03 8.00
C VAL A 179 2.56 -12.50 8.45
N LEU A 180 1.45 -13.11 8.00
CA LEU A 180 0.11 -12.73 8.43
C LEU A 180 -0.05 -12.88 9.94
N LYS A 181 0.30 -14.05 10.47
CA LYS A 181 0.27 -14.30 11.92
C LYS A 181 1.08 -13.25 12.66
N LYS A 182 2.24 -12.86 12.13
CA LYS A 182 3.05 -11.82 12.76
C LYS A 182 2.39 -10.46 12.73
N ILE A 183 1.71 -10.11 11.65
CA ILE A 183 0.93 -8.86 11.55
C ILE A 183 -0.20 -8.87 12.58
N GLU A 184 -0.98 -9.97 12.65
CA GLU A 184 -2.06 -10.14 13.62
C GLU A 184 -1.58 -10.00 15.06
N GLU A 185 -0.44 -10.63 15.41
CA GLU A 185 0.20 -10.47 16.73
C GLU A 185 0.60 -9.02 17.03
N ILE A 186 1.09 -8.28 16.04
CA ILE A 186 1.56 -6.90 16.22
C ILE A 186 0.40 -5.94 16.44
N VAL A 187 -0.68 -6.10 15.67
CA VAL A 187 -1.85 -5.22 15.77
C VAL A 187 -2.75 -5.59 16.95
N GLY A 188 -2.67 -6.83 17.45
CA GLY A 188 -3.42 -7.31 18.61
C GLY A 188 -4.93 -7.43 18.37
N ALA A 189 -5.34 -7.66 17.13
CA ALA A 189 -6.74 -7.76 16.73
C ALA A 189 -7.13 -9.21 16.41
N ASP A 190 -7.73 -9.87 17.40
CA ASP A 190 -8.05 -11.29 17.35
C ASP A 190 -9.48 -11.55 16.84
N ASP A 191 -10.37 -10.55 16.93
CA ASP A 191 -11.77 -10.66 16.54
C ASP A 191 -12.05 -10.13 15.11
N PRO A 192 -13.04 -10.68 14.39
CA PRO A 192 -13.30 -10.32 13.00
C PRO A 192 -13.61 -8.83 12.75
N VAL A 193 -14.18 -8.12 13.73
CA VAL A 193 -14.51 -6.69 13.58
C VAL A 193 -13.28 -5.84 13.89
N GLY A 194 -12.57 -6.18 14.97
CA GLY A 194 -11.32 -5.54 15.38
C GLY A 194 -10.27 -5.56 14.27
N LYS A 195 -10.23 -6.60 13.42
CA LYS A 195 -9.33 -6.66 12.27
C LYS A 195 -9.48 -5.46 11.30
N TYR A 196 -10.70 -4.97 11.06
CA TYR A 196 -10.92 -3.84 10.15
C TYR A 196 -10.52 -2.49 10.72
N GLU A 197 -10.44 -2.40 12.06
CA GLU A 197 -10.02 -1.20 12.80
C GLU A 197 -8.57 -1.33 13.30
N ALA A 198 -7.92 -2.46 13.01
CA ALA A 198 -6.60 -2.77 13.50
C ALA A 198 -5.57 -1.76 12.98
N GLN A 199 -4.77 -1.27 13.90
CA GLN A 199 -3.70 -0.33 13.63
C GLN A 199 -2.40 -0.85 14.21
N LEU A 200 -1.30 -0.39 13.64
CA LEU A 200 0.00 -0.54 14.28
C LEU A 200 -0.03 0.13 15.65
N PRO A 201 0.63 -0.45 16.66
CA PRO A 201 0.73 0.17 17.96
C PRO A 201 1.45 1.53 17.88
N PRO A 202 1.31 2.38 18.90
CA PRO A 202 2.09 3.61 19.01
C PRO A 202 3.59 3.32 18.81
N PRO A 203 4.33 4.21 18.12
CA PRO A 203 3.96 5.58 17.78
C PRO A 203 3.31 5.75 16.40
N ALA A 204 3.09 4.67 15.65
CA ALA A 204 2.55 4.77 14.30
C ALA A 204 1.03 5.04 14.33
N SER A 205 0.25 4.18 15.00
CA SER A 205 -1.22 4.33 15.13
C SER A 205 -1.92 4.54 13.77
N ILE A 206 -1.51 3.76 12.77
CA ILE A 206 -2.08 3.75 11.42
C ILE A 206 -2.47 2.33 11.00
N PRO A 207 -3.41 2.15 10.06
CA PRO A 207 -3.71 0.85 9.47
C PRO A 207 -2.48 0.21 8.83
N VAL A 208 -2.41 -1.11 8.95
CA VAL A 208 -1.49 -1.95 8.18
C VAL A 208 -2.28 -2.96 7.39
N ASP A 209 -2.15 -2.89 6.07
CA ASP A 209 -2.84 -3.80 5.15
C ASP A 209 -1.83 -4.80 4.58
N PHE A 210 -2.14 -6.09 4.70
CA PHE A 210 -1.33 -7.16 4.14
C PHE A 210 -1.90 -7.59 2.80
N LEU A 211 -1.05 -7.58 1.78
CA LEU A 211 -1.37 -7.99 0.42
C LEU A 211 -0.57 -9.23 0.04
N ALA A 212 -1.14 -10.05 -0.83
CA ALA A 212 -0.45 -11.16 -1.47
C ALA A 212 -0.61 -11.07 -2.98
N TYR A 213 0.47 -11.34 -3.70
CA TYR A 213 0.38 -11.57 -5.14
C TYR A 213 -0.37 -12.86 -5.44
N ASN A 214 -1.08 -12.89 -6.57
CA ASN A 214 -1.52 -14.14 -7.18
C ASN A 214 -0.32 -14.90 -7.77
N ASP A 215 -0.53 -16.16 -8.16
CA ASP A 215 0.56 -17.08 -8.54
C ASP A 215 1.34 -16.64 -9.80
N ASP A 216 0.73 -15.85 -10.69
CA ASP A 216 1.33 -15.29 -11.88
C ASP A 216 1.80 -13.82 -11.70
N PHE A 217 1.66 -13.27 -10.50
CA PHE A 217 2.06 -11.91 -10.12
C PHE A 217 1.44 -10.78 -10.96
N THR A 218 0.29 -11.06 -11.58
CA THR A 218 -0.46 -10.08 -12.38
C THR A 218 -1.48 -9.29 -11.55
N ALA A 219 -1.78 -9.75 -10.34
CA ALA A 219 -2.69 -9.10 -9.41
C ALA A 219 -2.21 -9.23 -7.96
N VAL A 220 -2.76 -8.38 -7.10
CA VAL A 220 -2.60 -8.47 -5.65
C VAL A 220 -3.97 -8.50 -4.99
N ASP A 221 -4.07 -9.28 -3.92
CA ASP A 221 -5.28 -9.43 -3.10
C ASP A 221 -5.05 -8.89 -1.69
N LEU A 222 -6.07 -8.27 -1.12
CA LEU A 222 -6.11 -7.92 0.28
C LEU A 222 -6.26 -9.18 1.13
N VAL A 223 -5.23 -9.51 1.90
CA VAL A 223 -5.19 -10.64 2.84
C VAL A 223 -5.66 -10.21 4.22
N TYR A 224 -5.20 -9.04 4.66
CA TYR A 224 -5.52 -8.48 5.96
C TYR A 224 -5.78 -6.96 5.82
N PRO A 225 -6.90 -6.45 6.35
CA PRO A 225 -7.98 -7.21 6.97
C PRO A 225 -8.74 -8.03 5.91
N GLN A 226 -9.14 -9.25 6.28
CA GLN A 226 -9.88 -10.11 5.34
C GLN A 226 -11.28 -9.55 5.13
N LEU A 227 -11.57 -9.06 3.93
CA LEU A 227 -12.90 -8.57 3.58
C LEU A 227 -13.92 -9.71 3.50
N PRO A 228 -15.21 -9.45 3.80
CA PRO A 228 -16.26 -10.45 3.58
C PRO A 228 -16.30 -10.82 2.09
N ARG A 229 -16.24 -12.12 1.78
CA ARG A 229 -16.50 -12.61 0.43
C ARG A 229 -18.00 -12.51 0.17
N TRP A 230 -18.40 -11.56 -0.66
CA TRP A 230 -19.78 -11.50 -1.18
C TRP A 230 -19.85 -12.42 -2.40
N ASN A 231 -20.50 -13.57 -2.23
CA ASN A 231 -20.83 -14.49 -3.31
C ASN A 231 -21.97 -13.93 -4.18
#